data_AF-A0A847ZYL9-F1
#
_entry.id   AF-A0A847ZYL9-F1
#
_cell.length_a   1.000
_cell.length_b   1.000
_cell.length_c   1.000
_cell.angle_alpha   90.00
_cell.angle_beta   90.00
_cell.angle_gamma   90.00
#
_symmetry.space_group_name_H-M   'P 1'
#
loop_
_entity.id
_entity.type
_entity.pdbx_description
1 polymer ?
#
loop_
_entity_poly.entity_id
_entity_poly.type
_entity_poly.pdbx_seq_one_letter_code
_entity_poly.pdbx_strand_id
1 'polypeptide(L)'
;MAKTLDAKLKRITSGKYKPTDFIVADAKDPEMSAGVSSTGPKDLHDEGKGFLPVETFRQSIIDVVKQGVVDIMLVAASSLEAIAAKGVFKKSHVTPAIRANDATDIWRARGSSYAKEFARPFRTANLAHCKKFSDLGLYSVTFNNDLSADYAHLEAYNEFRAEASKLKFRHFL
;
A
#
# COMPACT_ATOMS: atom_id res chain seq x y z
N MET A 1 -10.40 -2.87 -19.05
CA MET A 1 -9.10 -2.49 -19.63
C MET A 1 -8.03 -3.42 -19.07
N ALA A 2 -7.07 -3.88 -19.88
CA ALA A 2 -5.97 -4.72 -19.40
C ALA A 2 -5.05 -3.91 -18.46
N LYS A 3 -4.52 -4.54 -17.42
CA LYS A 3 -3.61 -3.89 -16.47
C LYS A 3 -2.17 -3.91 -16.99
N THR A 4 -1.45 -2.80 -16.87
CA THR A 4 -0.06 -2.71 -17.36
C THR A 4 0.88 -3.62 -16.58
N LEU A 5 0.65 -3.78 -15.27
CA LEU A 5 1.38 -4.72 -14.41
C LEU A 5 1.36 -6.13 -15.00
N ASP A 6 0.18 -6.67 -15.30
CA ASP A 6 0.02 -8.04 -15.80
C ASP A 6 0.73 -8.22 -17.15
N ALA A 7 0.62 -7.21 -18.03
CA ALA A 7 1.30 -7.23 -19.32
C ALA A 7 2.84 -7.20 -19.18
N LYS A 8 3.37 -6.38 -18.25
CA LYS A 8 4.81 -6.30 -17.95
C LYS A 8 5.32 -7.59 -17.31
N LEU A 9 4.64 -8.12 -16.29
CA LEU A 9 4.99 -9.38 -15.64
C LEU A 9 5.02 -10.55 -16.64
N LYS A 10 4.06 -10.60 -17.58
CA LYS A 10 4.08 -11.61 -18.66
C LYS A 10 5.33 -11.48 -19.55
N ARG A 11 5.76 -10.27 -19.90
CA ARG A 11 6.99 -10.06 -20.68
C ARG A 11 8.23 -10.47 -19.91
N ILE A 12 8.34 -10.04 -18.64
CA ILE A 12 9.43 -10.40 -17.72
C ILE A 12 9.57 -11.90 -17.58
N THR A 13 8.50 -12.59 -17.21
CA THR A 13 8.51 -14.05 -16.99
C THR A 13 8.74 -14.86 -18.26
N SER A 14 8.46 -14.30 -19.45
CA SER A 14 8.76 -14.94 -20.73
C SER A 14 10.21 -14.78 -21.20
N GLY A 15 11.05 -14.04 -20.47
CA GLY A 15 12.43 -13.73 -20.87
C GLY A 15 12.56 -12.71 -22.00
N LYS A 16 11.45 -12.05 -22.41
CA LYS A 16 11.41 -11.05 -23.49
C LYS A 16 11.41 -9.61 -22.98
N TYR A 17 11.95 -9.39 -21.78
CA TYR A 17 11.92 -8.07 -21.15
C TYR A 17 12.92 -7.11 -21.78
N LYS A 18 12.56 -5.84 -21.73
CA LYS A 18 13.41 -4.71 -22.09
C LYS A 18 13.62 -3.82 -20.86
N PRO A 19 14.63 -2.94 -20.86
CA PRO A 19 14.82 -1.96 -19.78
C PRO A 19 13.57 -1.13 -19.46
N THR A 20 12.66 -0.94 -20.43
CA THR A 20 11.38 -0.22 -20.28
C THR A 20 10.27 -1.04 -19.59
N ASP A 21 10.48 -2.32 -19.30
CA ASP A 21 9.49 -3.19 -18.66
C ASP A 21 9.54 -3.15 -17.13
N PHE A 22 10.34 -2.26 -16.55
CA PHE A 22 10.31 -1.98 -15.12
C PHE A 22 8.91 -1.60 -14.64
N ILE A 23 8.60 -2.00 -13.41
CA ILE A 23 7.31 -1.74 -12.76
C ILE A 23 7.45 -0.45 -11.95
N VAL A 24 6.52 0.49 -12.16
CA VAL A 24 6.44 1.72 -11.37
C VAL A 24 5.24 1.62 -10.44
N ALA A 25 5.49 1.80 -9.14
CA ALA A 25 4.46 1.90 -8.13
C ALA A 25 4.50 3.28 -7.49
N ASP A 26 3.34 3.94 -7.42
CA ASP A 26 3.14 5.08 -6.53
C ASP A 26 2.55 4.54 -5.21
N ALA A 27 3.14 4.91 -4.08
CA ALA A 27 2.74 4.48 -2.75
C ALA A 27 2.22 5.68 -1.94
N LYS A 28 0.92 5.67 -1.63
CA LYS A 28 0.17 6.71 -0.91
C LYS A 28 -0.70 6.09 0.17
N ASP A 29 -0.05 5.56 1.20
CA ASP A 29 -0.65 4.94 2.38
C ASP A 29 -0.27 5.62 3.72
N PRO A 30 -0.12 6.97 3.81
CA PRO A 30 0.28 7.64 5.06
C PRO A 30 -0.76 7.50 6.18
N GLU A 31 -2.00 7.14 5.84
CA GLU A 31 -3.08 6.81 6.79
C GLU A 31 -2.68 5.68 7.75
N MET A 32 -1.75 4.81 7.35
CA MET A 32 -1.22 3.71 8.17
C MET A 32 -0.30 4.19 9.30
N SER A 33 0.11 5.46 9.30
CA SER A 33 1.18 5.98 10.15
C SER A 33 0.74 7.24 10.90
N ALA A 34 0.28 8.25 10.16
CA ALA A 34 0.31 9.64 10.59
C ALA A 34 -1.06 10.17 11.07
N GLY A 35 -2.08 9.31 11.15
CA GLY A 35 -3.42 9.70 11.62
C GLY A 35 -3.95 10.92 10.88
N VAL A 36 -4.35 11.97 11.60
CA VAL A 36 -4.89 13.21 11.01
C VAL A 36 -3.88 13.96 10.13
N SER A 37 -2.58 13.78 10.36
CA SER A 37 -1.53 14.43 9.59
C SER A 37 -1.20 13.73 8.27
N SER A 38 -1.76 12.53 8.06
CA SER A 38 -1.50 11.70 6.87
C SER A 38 -1.86 12.37 5.54
N THR A 39 -2.81 13.29 5.55
CA THR A 39 -3.30 13.97 4.35
C THR A 39 -2.42 15.14 3.91
N GLY A 40 -1.38 15.47 4.68
CA GLY A 40 -0.50 16.61 4.44
C GLY A 40 -1.05 17.92 5.02
N PRO A 41 -0.17 18.87 5.38
CA PRO A 41 -0.59 20.14 5.97
C PRO A 41 -1.28 21.02 4.92
N LYS A 42 -2.17 21.90 5.38
CA LYS A 42 -2.79 22.92 4.51
C LYS A 42 -1.76 23.95 4.01
N ASP A 43 -0.72 24.16 4.80
CA ASP A 43 0.39 25.05 4.51
C ASP A 43 1.68 24.29 4.81
N LEU A 44 2.53 24.11 3.79
CA LEU A 44 3.79 23.37 3.91
C LEU A 44 4.80 24.07 4.84
N HIS A 45 4.60 25.36 5.13
CA HIS A 45 5.47 26.13 6.01
C HIS A 45 4.91 26.29 7.44
N ASP A 46 3.66 25.90 7.68
CA ASP A 46 2.99 26.06 8.98
C ASP A 46 1.92 24.97 9.22
N GLU A 47 2.33 23.87 9.87
CA GLU A 47 1.42 22.78 10.26
C GLU A 47 0.38 23.21 11.33
N GLY A 48 0.59 24.34 12.02
CA GLY A 48 -0.36 24.91 12.97
C GLY A 48 -1.69 25.30 12.31
N LYS A 49 -1.70 25.49 10.98
CA LYS A 49 -2.90 25.73 10.18
C LYS A 49 -3.72 24.46 9.94
N GLY A 50 -3.24 23.30 10.40
CA GLY A 50 -3.91 22.01 10.31
C GLY A 50 -3.68 21.28 8.99
N PHE A 51 -4.40 20.17 8.81
CA PHE A 51 -4.17 19.21 7.72
C PHE A 51 -5.32 19.21 6.70
N LEU A 52 -5.02 18.72 5.50
CA LEU A 52 -5.99 18.62 4.42
C LEU A 52 -7.11 17.62 4.74
N PRO A 53 -8.33 17.80 4.22
CA PRO A 53 -9.35 16.77 4.30
C PRO A 53 -8.94 15.48 3.58
N VAL A 54 -9.39 14.32 4.07
CA VAL A 54 -9.09 13.02 3.45
C VAL A 54 -9.56 12.93 2.00
N GLU A 55 -10.65 13.61 1.64
CA GLU A 55 -11.13 13.64 0.26
C GLU A 55 -10.18 14.40 -0.68
N THR A 56 -9.50 15.45 -0.20
CA THR A 56 -8.47 16.16 -0.98
C THR A 56 -7.28 15.23 -1.24
N PHE A 57 -6.85 14.49 -0.23
CA PHE A 57 -5.79 13.49 -0.37
C PHE A 57 -6.17 12.39 -1.37
N ARG A 58 -7.38 11.82 -1.24
CA ARG A 58 -7.91 10.82 -2.17
C ARG A 58 -8.05 11.35 -3.60
N GLN A 59 -8.40 12.62 -3.77
CA GLN A 59 -8.43 13.24 -5.09
C GLN A 59 -7.04 13.24 -5.74
N SER A 60 -5.98 13.53 -4.97
CA SER A 60 -4.61 13.44 -5.50
C SER A 60 -4.24 12.04 -6.00
N ILE A 61 -4.69 10.98 -5.30
CA ILE A 61 -4.51 9.59 -5.75
C ILE A 61 -5.26 9.35 -7.07
N ILE A 62 -6.50 9.83 -7.18
CA ILE A 62 -7.31 9.70 -8.40
C ILE A 62 -6.62 10.40 -9.58
N ASP A 63 -6.01 11.56 -9.35
CA ASP A 63 -5.33 12.32 -10.39
C ASP A 63 -4.08 11.59 -10.90
N VAL A 64 -3.29 10.94 -10.03
CA VAL A 64 -2.18 10.05 -10.45
C VAL A 64 -2.70 8.87 -11.27
N VAL A 65 -3.79 8.23 -10.84
CA VAL A 65 -4.38 7.09 -11.59
C VAL A 65 -4.88 7.51 -12.97
N LYS A 66 -5.39 8.74 -13.12
CA LYS A 66 -5.81 9.30 -14.41
C LYS A 66 -4.64 9.65 -15.32
N GLN A 67 -3.51 10.11 -14.77
CA GLN A 67 -2.30 10.35 -15.56
C GLN A 67 -1.78 9.07 -16.21
N GLY A 68 -1.95 7.91 -15.56
CA GLY A 68 -1.59 6.61 -16.13
C GLY A 68 -0.08 6.41 -16.30
N VAL A 69 0.74 7.10 -15.52
CA VAL A 69 2.21 6.99 -15.60
C VAL A 69 2.79 5.87 -14.73
N VAL A 70 1.95 5.23 -13.89
CA VAL A 70 2.35 4.14 -12.99
C VAL A 70 1.64 2.83 -13.33
N ASP A 71 2.24 1.70 -12.94
CA ASP A 71 1.64 0.38 -13.10
C ASP A 71 0.80 -0.04 -11.89
N ILE A 72 1.21 0.42 -10.71
CA ILE A 72 0.59 0.11 -9.43
C ILE A 72 0.28 1.42 -8.71
N MET A 73 -0.95 1.53 -8.20
CA MET A 73 -1.32 2.54 -7.22
C MET A 73 -1.56 1.85 -5.89
N LEU A 74 -0.56 1.92 -5.00
CA LEU A 74 -0.58 1.34 -3.66
C LEU A 74 -1.09 2.37 -2.66
N VAL A 75 -2.12 2.01 -1.88
CA VAL A 75 -2.73 2.90 -0.88
C VAL A 75 -3.20 2.13 0.36
N ALA A 76 -3.65 2.83 1.41
CA ALA A 76 -4.33 2.19 2.52
C ALA A 76 -5.66 1.55 2.06
N ALA A 77 -6.06 0.44 2.69
CA ALA A 77 -7.28 -0.30 2.32
C ALA A 77 -8.55 0.58 2.36
N SER A 78 -8.66 1.46 3.36
CA SER A 78 -9.77 2.41 3.51
C SER A 78 -9.89 3.38 2.33
N SER A 79 -8.78 3.97 1.91
CA SER A 79 -8.76 4.87 0.74
C SER A 79 -9.01 4.12 -0.55
N LEU A 80 -8.51 2.89 -0.68
CA LEU A 80 -8.77 2.11 -1.88
C LEU A 80 -10.24 1.78 -2.04
N GLU A 81 -10.91 1.38 -0.97
CA GLU A 81 -12.34 1.11 -0.96
C GLU A 81 -13.15 2.34 -1.42
N ALA A 82 -12.86 3.50 -0.83
CA ALA A 82 -13.52 4.77 -1.17
C ALA A 82 -13.29 5.19 -2.63
N ILE A 83 -12.07 5.01 -3.15
CA ILE A 83 -11.74 5.38 -4.54
C ILE A 83 -12.30 4.37 -5.54
N ALA A 84 -12.23 3.07 -5.23
CA ALA A 84 -12.75 2.01 -6.10
C ALA A 84 -14.27 2.10 -6.26
N ALA A 85 -15.00 2.52 -5.22
CA ALA A 85 -16.44 2.80 -5.29
C ALA A 85 -16.80 3.86 -6.35
N LYS A 86 -15.90 4.82 -6.63
CA LYS A 86 -16.05 5.82 -7.69
C LYS A 86 -15.75 5.26 -9.10
N GLY A 87 -15.37 3.99 -9.21
CA GLY A 87 -15.13 3.29 -10.49
C GLY A 87 -13.81 3.64 -11.19
N VAL A 88 -12.90 4.36 -10.52
CA VAL A 88 -11.67 4.92 -11.09
C VAL A 88 -10.81 3.85 -11.78
N PHE A 89 -10.62 2.70 -11.13
CA PHE A 89 -9.77 1.62 -11.65
C PHE A 89 -10.41 0.77 -12.75
N LYS A 90 -11.73 0.86 -12.98
CA LYS A 90 -12.41 0.07 -14.04
C LYS A 90 -12.03 0.55 -15.45
N LYS A 91 -11.77 1.84 -15.58
CA LYS A 91 -11.41 2.52 -16.84
C LYS A 91 -9.92 2.88 -16.94
N SER A 92 -9.09 2.34 -16.05
CA SER A 92 -7.64 2.60 -16.02
C SER A 92 -6.85 1.30 -16.17
N HIS A 93 -5.68 1.39 -16.79
CA HIS A 93 -4.72 0.29 -16.89
C HIS A 93 -3.88 0.15 -15.60
N VAL A 94 -3.97 1.11 -14.68
CA VAL A 94 -3.29 1.10 -13.39
C VAL A 94 -3.89 0.00 -12.51
N THR A 95 -3.03 -0.76 -11.85
CA THR A 95 -3.42 -1.83 -10.94
C THR A 95 -3.61 -1.27 -9.53
N PRO A 96 -4.81 -1.37 -8.94
CA PRO A 96 -5.01 -0.98 -7.55
C PRO A 96 -4.32 -1.98 -6.61
N ALA A 97 -3.58 -1.49 -5.61
CA ALA A 97 -2.99 -2.32 -4.56
C ALA A 97 -3.24 -1.73 -3.16
N ILE A 98 -3.34 -2.60 -2.15
CA ILE A 98 -3.40 -2.17 -0.74
C ILE A 98 -2.06 -2.37 -0.03
N ARG A 99 -1.77 -1.52 0.95
CA ARG A 99 -0.84 -1.86 2.04
C ARG A 99 -1.50 -2.94 2.88
N ALA A 100 -1.02 -4.17 2.75
CA ALA A 100 -1.67 -5.36 3.29
C ALA A 100 -1.26 -5.68 4.74
N ASN A 101 -0.24 -4.99 5.26
CA ASN A 101 0.17 -5.03 6.66
C ASN A 101 0.86 -3.71 7.04
N ASP A 102 1.18 -3.57 8.31
CA ASP A 102 1.93 -2.45 8.85
C ASP A 102 2.83 -2.94 9.98
N ALA A 103 3.62 -2.02 10.54
CA ALA A 103 4.52 -2.34 11.64
C ALA A 103 4.59 -1.15 12.61
N THR A 104 4.88 -1.44 13.87
CA THR A 104 4.76 -0.46 14.96
C THR A 104 5.74 0.71 14.86
N ASP A 105 6.82 0.56 14.10
CA ASP A 105 7.86 1.58 13.88
C ASP A 105 7.34 2.79 13.09
N ILE A 106 6.30 2.62 12.27
CA ILE A 106 5.68 3.73 11.53
C ILE A 106 4.51 4.38 12.28
N TRP A 107 4.08 3.85 13.42
CA TRP A 107 2.92 4.36 14.14
C TRP A 107 3.23 5.66 14.88
N ARG A 108 2.56 6.75 14.49
CA ARG A 108 2.73 8.08 15.08
C ARG A 108 1.64 8.44 16.08
N ALA A 109 1.37 7.55 17.04
CA ALA A 109 0.43 7.84 18.10
C ALA A 109 0.95 9.01 18.98
N ARG A 110 0.06 9.93 19.37
CA ARG A 110 0.42 11.13 20.14
C ARG A 110 1.10 10.75 21.45
N GLY A 111 2.32 11.25 21.67
CA GLY A 111 3.10 10.99 22.88
C GLY A 111 3.71 9.59 22.97
N SER A 112 3.54 8.75 21.94
CA SER A 112 4.14 7.42 21.92
C SER A 112 5.64 7.46 21.62
N SER A 113 6.34 6.39 22.01
CA SER A 113 7.74 6.14 21.67
C SER A 113 7.91 4.94 20.74
N TYR A 114 6.84 4.47 20.08
CA TYR A 114 6.87 3.23 19.29
C TYR A 114 7.92 3.23 18.18
N ALA A 115 8.13 4.38 17.53
CA ALA A 115 9.16 4.54 16.51
C ALA A 115 10.61 4.43 17.02
N LYS A 116 10.82 4.31 18.35
CA LYS A 116 12.14 4.08 18.95
C LYS A 116 12.40 2.59 19.23
N GLU A 117 11.38 1.75 19.14
CA GLU A 117 11.47 0.31 19.34
C GLU A 117 11.70 -0.39 18.01
N PHE A 118 12.18 -1.64 18.05
CA PHE A 118 12.16 -2.49 16.86
C PHE A 118 10.74 -2.68 16.35
N ALA A 119 10.60 -2.68 15.03
CA ALA A 119 9.34 -2.95 14.36
C ALA A 119 8.73 -4.26 14.89
N ARG A 120 7.44 -4.24 15.22
CA ARG A 120 6.65 -5.43 15.48
C ARG A 120 5.63 -5.59 14.36
N PRO A 121 5.45 -6.81 13.81
CA PRO A 121 4.51 -7.02 12.72
C PRO A 121 3.08 -6.76 13.20
N PHE A 122 2.31 -6.03 12.40
CA PHE A 122 0.88 -5.84 12.60
C PHE A 122 0.13 -5.93 11.28
N ARG A 123 -1.18 -6.13 11.35
CA ARG A 123 -2.02 -6.16 10.17
C ARG A 123 -3.43 -5.70 10.48
N THR A 124 -3.81 -4.56 9.91
CA THR A 124 -5.20 -4.09 9.88
C THR A 124 -6.03 -4.67 8.73
N ALA A 125 -5.38 -5.07 7.63
CA ALA A 125 -6.10 -5.46 6.41
C ALA A 125 -6.76 -6.84 6.51
N ASN A 126 -8.09 -6.87 6.34
CA ASN A 126 -8.85 -8.10 6.10
C ASN A 126 -8.84 -8.42 4.60
N LEU A 127 -8.12 -9.45 4.19
CA LEU A 127 -7.93 -9.76 2.77
C LEU A 127 -9.23 -10.18 2.08
N ALA A 128 -10.11 -10.90 2.77
CA ALA A 128 -11.39 -11.33 2.21
C ALA A 128 -12.29 -10.12 1.87
N HIS A 129 -12.28 -9.08 2.71
CA HIS A 129 -12.96 -7.82 2.41
C HIS A 129 -12.26 -7.05 1.28
N CYS A 130 -10.93 -6.90 1.36
CA CYS A 130 -10.16 -6.12 0.40
C CYS A 130 -10.23 -6.68 -1.03
N LYS A 131 -10.36 -8.01 -1.16
CA LYS A 131 -10.50 -8.70 -2.45
C LYS A 131 -11.67 -8.18 -3.31
N LYS A 132 -12.67 -7.54 -2.70
CA LYS A 132 -13.81 -6.92 -3.41
C LYS A 132 -13.37 -5.75 -4.30
N PHE A 133 -12.24 -5.10 -4.01
CA PHE A 133 -11.79 -3.89 -4.70
C PHE A 133 -10.32 -3.91 -5.15
N SER A 134 -9.50 -4.84 -4.66
CA SER A 134 -8.16 -5.11 -5.17
C SER A 134 -7.75 -6.54 -4.89
N ASP A 135 -7.02 -7.17 -5.80
CA ASP A 135 -6.47 -8.52 -5.66
C ASP A 135 -4.94 -8.52 -5.46
N LEU A 136 -4.35 -7.35 -5.17
CA LEU A 136 -2.91 -7.15 -5.02
C LEU A 136 -2.62 -6.37 -3.73
N GLY A 137 -1.60 -6.78 -2.98
CA GLY A 137 -1.14 -6.02 -1.82
C GLY A 137 0.36 -6.06 -1.58
N LEU A 138 0.88 -4.98 -1.01
CA LEU A 138 2.23 -4.93 -0.46
C LEU A 138 2.22 -5.52 0.95
N TYR A 139 3.10 -6.49 1.22
CA TYR A 139 3.40 -6.93 2.57
C TYR A 139 4.84 -6.53 2.93
N SER A 140 5.04 -5.60 3.86
CA SER A 140 6.37 -5.20 4.30
C SER A 140 6.92 -6.09 5.42
N VAL A 141 8.21 -6.36 5.37
CA VAL A 141 8.99 -7.06 6.41
C VAL A 141 10.16 -6.16 6.80
N THR A 142 10.31 -5.86 8.09
CA THR A 142 11.40 -5.02 8.60
C THR A 142 12.40 -5.88 9.37
N PHE A 143 13.59 -6.09 8.81
CA PHE A 143 14.69 -6.78 9.50
C PHE A 143 15.50 -5.79 10.34
N ASN A 144 15.60 -6.05 11.63
CA ASN A 144 16.25 -5.21 12.62
C ASN A 144 17.61 -5.77 13.08
N ASN A 145 18.06 -6.90 12.50
CA ASN A 145 19.23 -7.65 13.00
C ASN A 145 19.05 -8.05 14.48
N ASP A 146 17.81 -8.38 14.84
CA ASP A 146 17.41 -8.92 16.12
C ASP A 146 16.63 -10.19 15.87
N LEU A 147 17.14 -11.33 16.34
CA LEU A 147 16.57 -12.64 16.02
C LEU A 147 15.09 -12.72 16.42
N SER A 148 14.70 -12.14 17.56
CA SER A 148 13.33 -12.24 18.05
C SER A 148 12.36 -11.40 17.20
N ALA A 149 12.74 -10.16 16.89
CA ALA A 149 11.95 -9.27 16.05
C ALA A 149 11.84 -9.75 14.60
N ASP A 150 12.95 -10.27 14.06
CA ASP A 150 13.03 -10.76 12.68
C ASP A 150 12.26 -12.07 12.52
N TYR A 151 12.37 -12.98 13.50
CA TYR A 151 11.59 -14.21 13.54
C TYR A 151 10.10 -13.94 13.59
N ALA A 152 9.66 -13.00 14.46
CA ALA A 152 8.25 -12.63 14.56
C ALA A 152 7.67 -12.10 13.23
N HIS A 153 8.44 -11.29 12.48
CA HIS A 153 8.00 -10.84 11.17
C HIS A 153 7.89 -11.98 10.15
N LEU A 154 8.82 -12.94 10.17
CA LEU A 154 8.78 -14.10 9.28
C LEU A 154 7.58 -15.01 9.59
N GLU A 155 7.27 -15.21 10.87
CA GLU A 155 6.05 -15.93 11.29
C GLU A 155 4.79 -15.23 10.80
N ALA A 156 4.67 -13.93 11.03
CA ALA A 156 3.52 -13.14 10.58
C ALA A 156 3.38 -13.14 9.04
N TYR A 157 4.50 -13.12 8.30
CA TYR A 157 4.48 -13.22 6.84
C TYR A 157 4.05 -14.61 6.38
N ASN A 158 4.48 -15.68 7.07
CA ASN A 158 4.06 -17.04 6.78
C ASN A 158 2.54 -17.22 6.93
N GLU A 159 1.96 -16.69 8.01
CA GLU A 159 0.51 -16.69 8.23
C GLU A 159 -0.23 -15.92 7.13
N PHE A 160 0.24 -14.72 6.81
CA PHE A 160 -0.32 -13.90 5.73
C PHE A 160 -0.31 -14.64 4.39
N ARG A 161 0.81 -15.26 4.02
CA ARG A 161 0.94 -16.00 2.75
C ARG A 161 -0.04 -17.17 2.68
N ALA A 162 -0.28 -17.86 3.80
CA ALA A 162 -1.22 -18.96 3.86
C ALA A 162 -2.67 -18.47 3.63
N GLU A 163 -3.05 -17.34 4.23
CA GLU A 163 -4.35 -16.70 3.99
C GLU A 163 -4.47 -16.19 2.53
N ALA A 164 -3.48 -15.44 2.06
CA ALA A 164 -3.44 -14.89 0.71
C ALA A 164 -3.58 -15.99 -0.35
N SER A 165 -2.89 -17.12 -0.16
CA SER A 165 -2.98 -18.28 -1.05
C SER A 165 -4.39 -18.87 -1.09
N LYS A 166 -5.02 -19.08 0.07
CA LYS A 166 -6.42 -19.57 0.17
C LYS A 166 -7.39 -18.63 -0.53
N LEU A 167 -7.16 -17.32 -0.39
CA LEU A 167 -7.99 -16.29 -1.00
C LEU A 167 -7.62 -15.98 -2.46
N LYS A 168 -6.58 -16.59 -3.04
CA LYS A 168 -6.04 -16.22 -4.37
C LYS A 168 -5.77 -14.71 -4.46
N PHE A 169 -5.23 -14.14 -3.39
CA PHE A 169 -4.84 -12.74 -3.28
C PHE A 169 -3.34 -12.64 -3.62
N ARG A 170 -2.99 -11.81 -4.60
CA ARG A 170 -1.60 -11.61 -5.03
C ARG A 170 -0.91 -10.65 -4.06
N HIS A 171 0.40 -10.82 -3.89
CA HIS A 171 1.17 -9.91 -3.06
C HIS A 171 2.60 -9.74 -3.58
N PHE A 172 3.22 -8.66 -3.14
CA PHE A 172 4.64 -8.39 -3.29
C PHE A 172 5.21 -7.88 -1.96
N LEU A 173 6.53 -7.93 -1.83
CA LEU A 173 7.29 -7.45 -0.66
C LEU A 173 7.91 -6.08 -0.93
#